data_AF-A0A0C9YS20-F1
#
_entry.id   AF-A0A0C9YS20-F1
#
_cell.length_a   1.000
_cell.length_b   1.000
_cell.length_c   1.000
_cell.angle_alpha   90.00
_cell.angle_beta   90.00
_cell.angle_gamma   90.00
#
_symmetry.space_group_name_H-M   'P 1'
#
loop_
_entity.id
_entity.type
_entity.pdbx_description
1 polymer ?
#
loop_
_entity_poly.entity_id
_entity_poly.type
_entity_poly.pdbx_seq_one_letter_code
_entity_poly.pdbx_strand_id
1 'polypeptide(L)'
;MTVQTRFYQVSGYRAHSNGWFKQYDDKPMIRTLASETSKYFRPGGSDAPLELVLGILPCGASYVLLTTEQMHLFTQKYRLNIPRGSWRSSDFLSLSPIYFRSEAELSSKLATYKQRPRNKNRRETEQPRDNSQANRGYISGPVLVHYRAYFEQQRMLYHLMDKRISPEKFALSPPSWLSGIRVISVVFVQWSVDKRRRDERLQNPSLIEVGITDAHFPSFLDTFSGTSLHLKLKQAAKNPHSKVT
;
A
#
# COMPACT_ATOMS: atom_id res chain seq x y z
N MET A 1 -13.83 -20.08 -0.13
CA MET A 1 -13.61 -19.97 -1.58
C MET A 1 -12.89 -18.64 -1.83
N THR A 2 -11.67 -18.67 -2.35
CA THR A 2 -10.94 -17.45 -2.72
C THR A 2 -11.57 -16.84 -3.95
N VAL A 3 -12.08 -15.61 -3.85
CA VAL A 3 -12.56 -14.85 -5.01
C VAL A 3 -11.35 -14.60 -5.91
N GLN A 4 -11.36 -15.21 -7.11
CA GLN A 4 -10.25 -15.05 -8.05
C GLN A 4 -10.39 -13.72 -8.79
N THR A 5 -10.08 -12.62 -8.10
CA THR A 5 -10.10 -11.27 -8.67
C THR A 5 -8.91 -11.10 -9.62
N ARG A 6 -9.19 -10.58 -10.82
CA ARG A 6 -8.18 -10.22 -11.82
C ARG A 6 -7.98 -8.71 -11.86
N PHE A 7 -6.75 -8.30 -12.19
CA PHE A 7 -6.31 -6.92 -12.15
C PHE A 7 -5.63 -6.48 -13.45
N TYR A 8 -5.78 -5.19 -13.77
CA TYR A 8 -5.31 -4.61 -15.01
C TYR A 8 -4.52 -3.33 -14.75
N GLN A 9 -3.32 -3.24 -15.30
CA GLN A 9 -2.41 -2.11 -15.07
C GLN A 9 -2.79 -0.87 -15.90
N VAL A 10 -2.84 0.29 -15.22
CA VAL A 10 -3.36 1.56 -15.75
C VAL A 10 -2.31 2.45 -16.40
N SER A 11 -1.01 2.28 -16.16
CA SER A 11 0.05 2.97 -16.90
C SER A 11 1.41 2.32 -16.63
N GLY A 12 2.45 2.79 -17.32
CA GLY A 12 3.83 2.35 -17.15
C GLY A 12 4.23 1.18 -18.05
N TYR A 13 5.26 0.45 -17.63
CA TYR A 13 5.84 -0.62 -18.42
C TYR A 13 4.82 -1.72 -18.74
N ARG A 14 4.54 -1.94 -20.03
CA ARG A 14 3.58 -2.95 -20.53
C ARG A 14 2.18 -2.84 -19.91
N ALA A 15 1.72 -1.62 -19.63
CA ALA A 15 0.38 -1.41 -19.12
C ALA A 15 -0.71 -1.92 -20.07
N HIS A 16 -1.79 -2.42 -19.48
CA HIS A 16 -2.94 -2.95 -20.21
C HIS A 16 -3.71 -1.82 -20.91
N SER A 17 -3.66 -0.61 -20.35
CA SER A 17 -4.27 0.61 -20.89
C SER A 17 -3.57 1.20 -22.11
N ASN A 18 -2.36 0.73 -22.48
CA ASN A 18 -1.57 1.30 -23.59
C ASN A 18 -2.32 1.30 -24.93
N GLY A 19 -3.34 0.44 -25.10
CA GLY A 19 -4.16 0.35 -26.31
C GLY A 19 -5.41 1.24 -26.35
N TRP A 20 -5.72 1.98 -25.27
CA TRP A 20 -6.98 2.74 -25.17
C TRP A 20 -6.95 4.10 -25.84
N PHE A 21 -5.86 4.83 -25.64
CA PHE A 21 -5.71 6.18 -26.14
C PHE A 21 -4.51 6.18 -27.09
N LYS A 22 -4.71 6.74 -28.29
CA LYS A 22 -3.68 6.76 -29.34
C LYS A 22 -2.42 7.47 -28.81
N GLN A 23 -1.24 7.05 -29.28
CA GLN A 23 0.06 7.73 -29.10
C GLN A 23 0.71 7.71 -27.70
N TYR A 24 0.41 6.75 -26.82
CA TYR A 24 1.01 6.70 -25.47
C TYR A 24 0.77 7.98 -24.65
N ASP A 25 -0.24 8.78 -25.00
CA ASP A 25 -0.63 9.94 -24.22
C ASP A 25 -1.50 9.48 -23.06
N ASP A 26 -0.92 9.52 -21.85
CA ASP A 26 -1.63 9.20 -20.62
C ASP A 26 -2.66 10.29 -20.25
N LYS A 27 -2.59 11.51 -20.80
CA LYS A 27 -3.44 12.62 -20.35
C LYS A 27 -4.93 12.36 -20.55
N PRO A 28 -5.42 11.91 -21.73
CA PRO A 28 -6.83 11.58 -21.91
C PRO A 28 -7.27 10.51 -20.92
N MET A 29 -6.49 9.45 -20.76
CA MET A 29 -6.77 8.37 -19.80
C MET A 29 -6.88 8.89 -18.36
N ILE A 30 -5.91 9.70 -17.92
CA ILE A 30 -5.86 10.29 -16.58
C ILE A 30 -7.10 11.13 -16.35
N ARG A 31 -7.42 12.03 -17.28
CA ARG A 31 -8.60 12.89 -17.21
C ARG A 31 -9.89 12.07 -17.15
N THR A 32 -10.00 11.04 -18.00
CA THR A 32 -11.15 10.15 -18.03
C THR A 32 -11.31 9.39 -16.71
N LEU A 33 -10.24 8.81 -16.17
CA LEU A 33 -10.28 8.13 -14.86
C LEU A 33 -10.60 9.09 -13.71
N ALA A 34 -10.01 10.28 -13.70
CA ALA A 34 -10.27 11.28 -12.68
C ALA A 34 -11.73 11.75 -12.71
N SER A 35 -12.36 11.78 -13.89
CA SER A 35 -13.77 12.14 -14.07
C SER A 35 -14.76 11.01 -13.71
N GLU A 36 -14.28 9.82 -13.34
CA GLU A 36 -15.17 8.70 -13.02
C GLU A 36 -15.83 8.88 -11.64
N THR A 37 -17.16 8.74 -11.60
CA THR A 37 -17.98 9.01 -10.41
C THR A 37 -18.76 7.80 -9.91
N SER A 38 -18.69 6.66 -10.62
CA SER A 38 -19.38 5.45 -10.20
C SER A 38 -18.87 4.93 -8.85
N LYS A 39 -19.76 4.27 -8.10
CA LYS A 39 -19.46 3.68 -6.78
C LYS A 39 -18.27 2.71 -6.75
N TYR A 40 -17.91 2.13 -7.91
CA TYR A 40 -16.76 1.23 -8.02
C TYR A 40 -15.42 1.96 -7.98
N PHE A 41 -15.40 3.21 -8.45
CA PHE A 41 -14.24 4.09 -8.46
C PHE A 41 -14.26 5.07 -7.29
N ARG A 42 -15.44 5.44 -6.78
CA ARG A 42 -15.61 6.32 -5.62
C ARG A 42 -16.65 5.73 -4.65
N PRO A 43 -16.27 4.77 -3.79
CA PRO A 43 -17.21 4.09 -2.89
C PRO A 43 -17.97 5.02 -1.94
N GLY A 44 -17.36 6.16 -1.56
CA GLY A 44 -17.97 7.17 -0.70
C GLY A 44 -18.85 8.21 -1.40
N GLY A 45 -19.16 8.04 -2.70
CA GLY A 45 -19.95 8.99 -3.50
C GLY A 45 -19.13 9.82 -4.48
N SER A 46 -19.79 10.71 -5.23
CA SER A 46 -19.17 11.49 -6.33
C SER A 46 -17.97 12.33 -5.89
N ASP A 47 -18.00 12.85 -4.67
CA ASP A 47 -16.97 13.74 -4.13
C ASP A 47 -15.88 12.99 -3.36
N ALA A 48 -16.08 11.69 -3.10
CA ALA A 48 -15.06 10.86 -2.44
C ALA A 48 -13.87 10.64 -3.38
N PRO A 49 -12.63 10.47 -2.87
CA PRO A 49 -11.46 10.28 -3.72
C PRO A 49 -11.58 9.04 -4.63
N LEU A 50 -10.91 9.11 -5.78
CA LEU A 50 -10.78 7.99 -6.72
C LEU A 50 -9.99 6.86 -6.05
N GLU A 51 -10.61 5.70 -5.88
CA GLU A 51 -10.01 4.49 -5.30
C GLU A 51 -9.62 3.48 -6.39
N LEU A 52 -8.31 3.34 -6.59
CA LEU A 52 -7.71 2.29 -7.43
C LEU A 52 -6.98 1.26 -6.55
N VAL A 53 -6.36 0.26 -7.17
CA VAL A 53 -5.58 -0.77 -6.46
C VAL A 53 -4.09 -0.55 -6.69
N LEU A 54 -3.29 -0.59 -5.63
CA LEU A 54 -1.84 -0.64 -5.67
C LEU A 54 -1.39 -2.09 -5.48
N GLY A 55 -0.88 -2.71 -6.54
CA GLY A 55 -0.30 -4.06 -6.48
C GLY A 55 1.21 -3.99 -6.28
N ILE A 56 1.74 -4.79 -5.36
CA ILE A 56 3.18 -4.98 -5.13
C ILE A 56 3.56 -6.41 -5.56
N LEU A 57 4.45 -6.53 -6.55
CA LEU A 57 4.95 -7.80 -7.05
C LEU A 57 5.95 -8.46 -6.08
N PRO A 58 6.23 -9.76 -6.24
CA PRO A 58 7.28 -10.49 -5.51
C PRO A 58 8.70 -9.96 -5.65
N CYS A 59 8.97 -9.04 -6.59
CA CYS A 59 10.25 -8.35 -6.70
C CYS A 59 10.25 -6.96 -6.01
N GLY A 60 9.11 -6.54 -5.46
CA GLY A 60 8.91 -5.22 -4.82
C GLY A 60 8.48 -4.11 -5.78
N ALA A 61 8.47 -4.36 -7.09
CA ALA A 61 7.90 -3.45 -8.07
C ALA A 61 6.40 -3.24 -7.79
N SER A 62 5.91 -2.05 -8.11
CA SER A 62 4.52 -1.68 -7.85
C SER A 62 3.82 -1.23 -9.11
N TYR A 63 2.50 -1.41 -9.15
CA TYR A 63 1.66 -0.93 -10.25
C TYR A 63 0.31 -0.44 -9.74
N VAL A 64 -0.23 0.57 -10.41
CA VAL A 64 -1.61 1.03 -10.21
C VAL A 64 -2.51 0.23 -11.13
N LEU A 65 -3.56 -0.36 -10.57
CA LEU A 65 -4.39 -1.37 -11.18
C LEU A 65 -5.88 -1.01 -11.06
N LEU A 66 -6.67 -1.48 -12.04
CA LEU A 66 -8.12 -1.61 -11.95
C LEU A 66 -8.49 -3.05 -11.61
N THR A 67 -9.57 -3.23 -10.85
CA THR A 67 -10.24 -4.54 -10.77
C THR A 67 -10.95 -4.87 -12.09
N THR A 68 -11.43 -6.09 -12.21
CA THR A 68 -12.18 -6.54 -13.39
C THR A 68 -13.47 -5.75 -13.58
N GLU A 69 -14.18 -5.47 -12.50
CA GLU A 69 -15.42 -4.69 -12.50
C GLU A 69 -15.15 -3.24 -12.92
N GLN A 70 -14.14 -2.60 -12.30
CA GLN A 70 -13.71 -1.26 -12.68
C GLN A 70 -13.30 -1.19 -14.15
N MET A 71 -12.53 -2.19 -14.61
CA MET A 71 -12.08 -2.31 -15.98
C MET A 71 -13.24 -2.42 -16.98
N HIS A 72 -14.18 -3.34 -16.74
CA HIS A 72 -15.32 -3.53 -17.64
C HIS A 72 -16.23 -2.30 -17.71
N LEU A 73 -16.54 -1.69 -16.56
CA LEU A 73 -17.36 -0.49 -16.53
C LEU A 73 -16.69 0.68 -17.26
N PHE A 74 -15.40 0.87 -17.02
CA PHE A 74 -14.62 1.92 -17.67
C PHE A 74 -14.60 1.73 -19.18
N THR A 75 -14.24 0.54 -19.65
CA THR A 75 -14.14 0.24 -21.09
C THR A 75 -15.49 0.32 -21.79
N GLN A 76 -16.57 -0.17 -21.16
CA GLN A 76 -17.92 -0.06 -21.71
C GLN A 76 -18.39 1.40 -21.82
N LYS A 77 -18.23 2.18 -20.75
CA LYS A 77 -18.67 3.59 -20.70
C LYS A 77 -17.98 4.45 -21.76
N TYR A 78 -16.68 4.24 -21.96
CA TYR A 78 -15.87 5.02 -22.89
C TYR A 78 -15.67 4.36 -24.26
N ARG A 79 -16.38 3.26 -24.55
CA ARG A 79 -16.30 2.49 -25.81
C ARG A 79 -14.87 2.10 -26.18
N LEU A 80 -14.10 1.67 -25.18
CA LEU A 80 -12.71 1.24 -25.33
C LEU A 80 -12.63 -0.30 -25.45
N ASN A 81 -11.59 -0.78 -26.11
CA ASN A 81 -11.32 -2.22 -26.18
C ASN A 81 -10.87 -2.76 -24.81
N ILE A 82 -11.42 -3.89 -24.41
CA ILE A 82 -10.95 -4.59 -23.20
C ILE A 82 -9.55 -5.16 -23.48
N PRO A 83 -8.53 -4.81 -22.68
CA PRO A 83 -7.18 -5.34 -22.87
C PRO A 83 -7.14 -6.86 -22.78
N ARG A 84 -6.28 -7.50 -23.59
CA ARG A 84 -5.99 -8.93 -23.46
C ARG A 84 -5.00 -9.15 -22.32
N GLY A 85 -5.18 -10.25 -21.61
CA GLY A 85 -4.36 -10.57 -20.45
C GLY A 85 -4.79 -9.79 -19.20
N SER A 86 -4.47 -10.35 -18.05
CA SER A 86 -4.76 -9.78 -16.75
C SER A 86 -3.83 -10.41 -15.73
N TRP A 87 -3.52 -9.67 -14.67
CA TRP A 87 -2.84 -10.24 -13.52
C TRP A 87 -3.82 -10.97 -12.61
N ARG A 88 -3.38 -12.07 -12.03
CA ARG A 88 -4.08 -12.78 -10.96
C ARG A 88 -3.72 -12.15 -9.62
N SER A 89 -4.60 -12.28 -8.62
CA SER A 89 -4.28 -11.87 -7.25
C SER A 89 -3.00 -12.54 -6.71
N SER A 90 -2.77 -13.80 -7.07
CA SER A 90 -1.57 -14.58 -6.70
C SER A 90 -0.25 -14.02 -7.25
N ASP A 91 -0.31 -13.12 -8.23
CA ASP A 91 0.89 -12.54 -8.82
C ASP A 91 1.45 -11.39 -7.97
N PHE A 92 0.73 -10.98 -6.91
CA PHE A 92 1.10 -9.88 -6.02
C PHE A 92 1.30 -10.38 -4.59
N LEU A 93 2.29 -9.79 -3.89
CA LEU A 93 2.46 -9.95 -2.45
C LEU A 93 1.46 -9.10 -1.65
N SER A 94 1.03 -7.97 -2.23
CA SER A 94 0.06 -7.08 -1.61
C SER A 94 -0.78 -6.39 -2.68
N LEU A 95 -2.08 -6.27 -2.41
CA LEU A 95 -3.04 -5.49 -3.18
C LEU A 95 -3.70 -4.55 -2.20
N SER A 96 -3.44 -3.24 -2.25
CA SER A 96 -3.98 -2.26 -1.30
C SER A 96 -4.72 -1.12 -1.98
N PRO A 97 -5.69 -0.47 -1.32
CA PRO A 97 -6.37 0.69 -1.90
C PRO A 97 -5.40 1.85 -2.09
N ILE A 98 -5.46 2.57 -3.22
CA ILE A 98 -4.76 3.84 -3.40
C ILE A 98 -5.75 4.91 -3.83
N TYR A 99 -5.68 6.07 -3.17
CA TYR A 99 -6.66 7.14 -3.30
C TYR A 99 -6.06 8.35 -4.01
N PHE A 100 -6.84 8.98 -4.89
CA PHE A 100 -6.49 10.23 -5.55
C PHE A 100 -7.64 11.22 -5.42
N ARG A 101 -7.37 12.38 -4.81
CA ARG A 101 -8.37 13.45 -4.65
C ARG A 101 -8.53 14.27 -5.92
N SER A 102 -7.48 14.35 -6.74
CA SER A 102 -7.47 15.18 -7.94
C SER A 102 -6.82 14.48 -9.14
N GLU A 103 -7.13 14.99 -10.33
CA GLU A 103 -6.44 14.61 -11.57
C GLU A 103 -4.93 14.82 -11.47
N ALA A 104 -4.50 15.90 -10.80
CA ALA A 104 -3.10 16.23 -10.61
C ALA A 104 -2.35 15.19 -9.76
N GLU A 105 -2.97 14.70 -8.68
CA GLU A 105 -2.40 13.63 -7.84
C GLU A 105 -2.25 12.33 -8.63
N LEU A 106 -3.29 11.94 -9.39
CA LEU A 106 -3.24 10.76 -10.26
C LEU A 106 -2.14 10.90 -11.32
N SER A 107 -2.08 12.06 -11.99
CA SER A 107 -1.08 12.38 -13.00
C SER A 107 0.34 12.29 -12.45
N SER A 108 0.59 12.93 -11.30
CA SER A 108 1.88 12.90 -10.62
C SER A 108 2.30 11.46 -10.27
N LYS A 109 1.36 10.66 -9.74
CA LYS A 109 1.64 9.26 -9.43
C LYS A 109 1.96 8.45 -10.69
N LEU A 110 1.15 8.56 -11.75
CA LEU A 110 1.36 7.80 -12.99
C LEU A 110 2.64 8.24 -13.73
N ALA A 111 3.05 9.50 -13.60
CA ALA A 111 4.34 9.98 -14.12
C ALA A 111 5.53 9.20 -13.53
N THR A 112 5.45 8.72 -12.28
CA THR A 112 6.51 7.91 -11.66
C THR A 112 6.71 6.54 -12.31
N TYR A 113 5.70 6.04 -13.04
CA TYR A 113 5.72 4.75 -13.75
C TYR A 113 6.16 4.87 -15.21
N LYS A 114 6.33 6.10 -15.73
CA LYS A 114 6.82 6.32 -17.09
C LYS A 114 8.23 5.75 -17.25
N GLN A 115 8.43 5.06 -18.37
CA GLN A 115 9.76 4.55 -18.72
C GLN A 115 10.68 5.73 -19.02
N ARG A 116 11.89 5.66 -18.47
CA ARG A 116 12.95 6.61 -18.83
C ARG A 116 13.43 6.29 -20.25
N PRO A 117 13.82 7.32 -21.04
CA PRO A 117 14.37 7.11 -22.36
C PRO A 117 15.46 6.04 -22.36
N ARG A 118 15.43 5.16 -23.35
CA ARG A 118 16.41 4.08 -23.49
C ARG A 118 17.82 4.69 -23.63
N ASN A 119 18.76 4.24 -22.81
CA ASN A 119 20.16 4.63 -22.96
C ASN A 119 20.66 4.11 -24.33
N LYS A 120 21.30 4.98 -25.13
CA LYS A 120 21.76 4.65 -26.49
C LYS A 120 22.70 3.43 -26.54
N ASN A 121 23.36 3.12 -25.44
CA ASN A 121 24.36 2.03 -25.34
C ASN A 121 23.77 0.65 -25.00
N ARG A 122 22.45 0.50 -24.92
CA ARG A 122 21.82 -0.77 -24.51
C ARG A 122 21.71 -1.74 -25.68
N ARG A 123 22.43 -2.86 -25.61
CA ARG A 123 22.46 -3.93 -26.62
C ARG A 123 21.03 -4.37 -27.01
N GLU A 124 20.79 -4.62 -28.29
CA GLU A 124 19.49 -5.07 -28.81
C GLU A 124 19.01 -6.39 -28.18
N THR A 125 19.94 -7.22 -27.72
CA THR A 125 19.67 -8.52 -27.10
C THR A 125 19.17 -8.44 -25.65
N GLU A 126 19.24 -7.28 -25.00
CA GLU A 126 18.75 -7.13 -23.63
C GLU A 126 17.24 -6.92 -23.60
N GLN A 127 16.52 -7.85 -22.97
CA GLN A 127 15.08 -7.70 -22.78
C GLN A 127 14.75 -6.37 -22.08
N PRO A 128 13.74 -5.62 -22.57
CA PRO A 128 13.31 -4.40 -21.92
C PRO A 128 12.89 -4.72 -20.47
N ARG A 129 13.33 -3.86 -19.56
CA ARG A 129 13.11 -3.96 -18.11
C ARG A 129 12.52 -2.63 -17.66
N ASP A 130 11.66 -2.66 -16.65
CA ASP A 130 10.93 -1.49 -16.17
C ASP A 130 11.86 -0.44 -15.52
N ASN A 131 12.42 0.49 -16.27
CA ASN A 131 13.35 1.48 -15.73
C ASN A 131 12.65 2.71 -15.09
N SER A 132 11.36 2.61 -14.78
CA SER A 132 10.58 3.72 -14.21
C SER A 132 11.13 4.15 -12.86
N GLN A 133 10.88 5.41 -12.48
CA GLN A 133 11.31 5.92 -11.19
C GLN A 133 10.75 5.08 -10.02
N ALA A 134 9.50 4.64 -10.13
CA ALA A 134 8.84 3.84 -9.10
C ALA A 134 9.43 2.44 -8.93
N ASN A 135 9.96 1.84 -10.01
CA ASN A 135 10.31 0.41 -10.03
C ASN A 135 11.80 0.12 -10.29
N ARG A 136 12.62 1.11 -10.68
CA ARG A 136 14.05 0.91 -11.03
C ARG A 136 14.89 0.19 -9.97
N GLY A 137 14.56 0.34 -8.69
CA GLY A 137 15.30 -0.29 -7.58
C GLY A 137 14.91 -1.75 -7.29
N TYR A 138 13.90 -2.28 -7.99
CA TYR A 138 13.24 -3.54 -7.63
C TYR A 138 13.44 -4.65 -8.69
N ILE A 139 14.25 -4.41 -9.71
CA ILE A 139 14.28 -5.25 -10.93
C ILE A 139 15.48 -6.19 -10.98
N SER A 140 16.42 -6.05 -10.04
CA SER A 140 17.72 -6.69 -10.10
C SER A 140 18.19 -7.28 -8.77
N GLY A 141 17.29 -7.53 -7.82
CA GLY A 141 17.65 -8.11 -6.52
C GLY A 141 17.19 -9.56 -6.37
N PRO A 142 17.91 -10.40 -5.61
CA PRO A 142 17.32 -11.62 -5.05
C PRO A 142 16.06 -11.25 -4.26
N VAL A 143 15.07 -12.15 -4.22
CA VAL A 143 13.79 -11.98 -3.50
C VAL A 143 14.09 -11.69 -2.02
N LEU A 144 14.21 -10.40 -1.71
CA LEU A 144 14.49 -9.88 -0.38
C LEU A 144 13.17 -9.50 0.25
N VAL A 145 13.07 -9.68 1.57
CA VAL A 145 11.94 -9.24 2.38
C VAL A 145 11.44 -7.87 1.92
N HIS A 146 10.24 -7.83 1.35
CA HIS A 146 9.69 -6.62 0.76
C HIS A 146 8.93 -5.83 1.81
N TYR A 147 9.66 -5.04 2.61
CA TYR A 147 9.10 -4.11 3.61
C TYR A 147 7.95 -3.26 3.06
N ARG A 148 8.01 -2.92 1.76
CA ARG A 148 6.93 -2.22 1.06
C ARG A 148 5.62 -3.02 1.03
N ALA A 149 5.67 -4.32 0.71
CA ALA A 149 4.49 -5.16 0.72
C ALA A 149 3.92 -5.29 2.14
N TYR A 150 4.77 -5.47 3.16
CA TYR A 150 4.32 -5.53 4.55
C TYR A 150 3.68 -4.24 5.04
N PHE A 151 4.26 -3.10 4.66
CA PHE A 151 3.65 -1.80 4.95
C PHE A 151 2.25 -1.69 4.33
N GLU A 152 2.10 -2.10 3.06
CA GLU A 152 0.81 -2.07 2.38
C GLU A 152 -0.21 -3.07 2.98
N GLN A 153 0.25 -4.23 3.46
CA GLN A 153 -0.59 -5.19 4.19
C GLN A 153 -1.05 -4.64 5.56
N GLN A 154 -0.20 -3.92 6.29
CA GLN A 154 -0.60 -3.25 7.53
C GLN A 154 -1.61 -2.13 7.27
N ARG A 155 -1.40 -1.36 6.19
CA ARG A 155 -2.36 -0.32 5.75
C ARG A 155 -3.70 -0.94 5.34
N MET A 156 -3.67 -2.08 4.67
CA MET A 156 -4.86 -2.87 4.35
C MET A 156 -5.61 -3.28 5.62
N LEU A 157 -4.90 -3.82 6.62
CA LEU A 157 -5.51 -4.21 7.90
C LEU A 157 -6.22 -3.02 8.57
N TYR A 158 -5.57 -1.85 8.59
CA TYR A 158 -6.19 -0.63 9.09
C TYR A 158 -7.49 -0.30 8.35
N HIS A 159 -7.48 -0.32 7.02
CA HIS A 159 -8.68 -0.04 6.22
C HIS A 159 -9.81 -1.06 6.43
N LEU A 160 -9.47 -2.34 6.66
CA LEU A 160 -10.43 -3.38 7.00
C LEU A 160 -11.08 -3.12 8.37
N MET A 161 -10.28 -2.78 9.40
CA MET A 161 -10.79 -2.46 10.74
C MET A 161 -11.71 -1.24 10.74
N ASP A 162 -11.36 -0.22 9.96
CA ASP A 162 -12.12 1.02 9.77
C ASP A 162 -13.33 0.84 8.82
N LYS A 163 -13.56 -0.38 8.29
CA LYS A 163 -14.63 -0.71 7.34
C LYS A 163 -14.69 0.23 6.12
N ARG A 164 -13.55 0.81 5.72
CA ARG A 164 -13.46 1.77 4.61
C ARG A 164 -13.38 1.13 3.23
N ILE A 165 -13.17 -0.18 3.19
CA ILE A 165 -12.99 -0.94 1.95
C ILE A 165 -13.81 -2.23 1.98
N SER A 166 -14.19 -2.68 0.78
CA SER A 166 -14.72 -4.03 0.56
C SER A 166 -13.54 -5.00 0.36
N PRO A 167 -13.38 -6.04 1.21
CA PRO A 167 -12.28 -6.99 1.11
C PRO A 167 -12.20 -7.68 -0.26
N GLU A 168 -13.35 -7.96 -0.87
CA GLU A 168 -13.47 -8.71 -2.11
C GLU A 168 -12.80 -7.98 -3.29
N LYS A 169 -12.86 -6.64 -3.29
CA LYS A 169 -12.19 -5.78 -4.27
C LYS A 169 -10.67 -6.00 -4.29
N PHE A 170 -10.10 -6.39 -3.16
CA PHE A 170 -8.66 -6.63 -2.97
C PHE A 170 -8.32 -8.12 -2.90
N ALA A 171 -9.19 -8.98 -3.43
CA ALA A 171 -9.04 -10.44 -3.43
C ALA A 171 -8.92 -11.06 -2.02
N LEU A 172 -9.51 -10.41 -1.02
CA LEU A 172 -9.58 -10.91 0.35
C LEU A 172 -10.98 -11.43 0.64
N SER A 173 -11.06 -12.49 1.43
CA SER A 173 -12.30 -12.86 2.10
C SER A 173 -12.41 -12.06 3.40
N PRO A 174 -13.61 -11.61 3.82
CA PRO A 174 -13.80 -10.99 5.12
C PRO A 174 -13.19 -11.87 6.23
N PRO A 175 -12.17 -11.39 6.94
CA PRO A 175 -11.51 -12.21 7.95
C PRO A 175 -12.42 -12.35 9.18
N SER A 176 -12.73 -13.58 9.58
CA SER A 176 -13.56 -13.84 10.77
C SER A 176 -12.92 -13.34 12.07
N TRP A 177 -11.59 -13.23 12.10
CA TRP A 177 -10.83 -12.73 13.24
C TRP A 177 -10.75 -11.20 13.32
N LEU A 178 -11.25 -10.48 12.30
CA LEU A 178 -11.13 -9.02 12.22
C LEU A 178 -11.81 -8.29 13.39
N SER A 179 -12.88 -8.86 13.94
CA SER A 179 -13.61 -8.32 15.10
C SER A 179 -12.95 -8.59 16.45
N GLY A 180 -11.86 -9.38 16.48
CA GLY A 180 -11.19 -9.82 17.70
C GLY A 180 -9.76 -9.30 17.83
N ILE A 181 -9.39 -8.25 17.08
CA ILE A 181 -8.02 -7.75 17.08
C ILE A 181 -7.78 -6.94 18.35
N ARG A 182 -6.75 -7.31 19.09
CA ARG A 182 -6.22 -6.55 20.22
C ARG A 182 -4.92 -5.87 19.80
N VAL A 183 -4.86 -4.55 19.93
CA VAL A 183 -3.67 -3.75 19.64
C VAL A 183 -3.12 -3.22 20.96
N ILE A 184 -1.88 -3.57 21.26
CA ILE A 184 -1.14 -3.07 22.42
C ILE A 184 -0.10 -2.08 21.90
N SER A 185 -0.24 -0.81 22.28
CA SER A 185 0.73 0.24 21.99
C SER A 185 1.54 0.53 23.25
N VAL A 186 2.86 0.57 23.10
CA VAL A 186 3.79 0.93 24.18
C VAL A 186 4.58 2.14 23.72
N VAL A 187 4.49 3.23 24.48
CA VAL A 187 5.23 4.47 24.26
C VAL A 187 6.08 4.71 25.50
N PHE A 188 7.29 5.23 25.32
CA PHE A 188 8.17 5.54 26.45
C PHE A 188 8.94 6.84 26.22
N VAL A 189 9.25 7.52 27.32
CA VAL A 189 10.06 8.74 27.36
C VAL A 189 11.38 8.46 28.04
N GLN A 190 12.47 9.03 27.52
CA GLN A 190 13.83 8.88 28.07
C GLN A 190 14.31 10.18 28.71
N TRP A 191 15.21 10.08 29.71
CA TRP A 191 15.70 11.19 30.56
C TRP A 191 16.37 12.36 29.82
N SER A 192 16.65 12.25 28.53
CA SER A 192 17.09 13.29 27.59
C SER A 192 17.32 12.64 26.22
N VAL A 193 17.84 13.37 25.23
CA VAL A 193 18.38 12.77 23.99
C VAL A 193 19.54 11.85 24.38
N ASP A 194 19.24 10.56 24.58
CA ASP A 194 20.22 9.56 24.98
C ASP A 194 21.20 9.31 23.82
N LYS A 195 22.39 9.91 23.94
CA LYS A 195 23.47 9.85 22.94
C LYS A 195 24.28 8.54 22.99
N ARG A 196 24.01 7.65 23.95
CA ARG A 196 24.70 6.36 24.10
C ARG A 196 24.44 5.46 22.88
N ARG A 197 25.34 4.51 22.64
CA ARG A 197 25.21 3.57 21.52
C ARG A 197 23.94 2.72 21.70
N ARG A 198 23.36 2.21 20.59
CA ARG A 198 22.08 1.48 20.61
C ARG A 198 22.12 0.25 21.51
N ASP A 199 23.22 -0.50 21.48
CA ASP A 199 23.50 -1.66 22.31
C ASP A 199 23.49 -1.32 23.82
N GLU A 200 24.18 -0.26 24.23
CA GLU A 200 24.16 0.22 25.62
C GLU A 200 22.75 0.64 26.07
N ARG A 201 21.99 1.31 25.20
CA ARG A 201 20.61 1.73 25.48
C ARG A 201 19.66 0.54 25.62
N LEU A 202 19.86 -0.52 24.85
CA LEU A 202 19.07 -1.75 24.98
C LEU A 202 19.43 -2.53 26.25
N GLN A 203 20.68 -2.52 26.68
CA GLN A 203 21.11 -3.18 27.91
C GLN A 203 20.71 -2.39 29.17
N ASN A 204 20.81 -1.06 29.14
CA ASN A 204 20.54 -0.19 30.29
C ASN A 204 19.65 1.01 29.89
N PRO A 205 18.33 0.78 29.68
CA PRO A 205 17.43 1.80 29.18
C PRO A 205 17.07 2.84 30.25
N SER A 206 17.36 4.12 30.01
CA SER A 206 17.05 5.21 30.94
C SER A 206 15.64 5.76 30.72
N LEU A 207 14.63 4.94 31.02
CA LEU A 207 13.21 5.29 30.89
C LEU A 207 12.75 6.18 32.06
N ILE A 208 11.98 7.24 31.77
CA ILE A 208 11.28 8.06 32.78
C ILE A 208 9.83 7.59 32.89
N GLU A 209 9.18 7.46 31.75
CA GLU A 209 7.74 7.24 31.66
C GLU A 209 7.45 6.18 30.62
N VAL A 210 6.43 5.37 30.90
CA VAL A 210 5.93 4.36 29.99
C VAL A 210 4.41 4.53 29.91
N GLY A 211 3.91 4.79 28.71
CA GLY A 211 2.50 4.69 28.37
C GLY A 211 2.21 3.34 27.74
N ILE A 212 1.18 2.66 28.20
CA ILE A 212 0.66 1.44 27.60
C ILE A 212 -0.79 1.68 27.26
N THR A 213 -1.19 1.40 26.03
CA THR A 213 -2.59 1.40 25.62
C THR A 213 -2.93 0.02 25.10
N ASP A 214 -3.99 -0.55 25.65
CA ASP A 214 -4.57 -1.81 25.22
C ASP A 214 -5.96 -1.54 24.63
N ALA A 215 -6.09 -1.77 23.32
CA ALA A 215 -7.26 -1.42 22.54
C ALA A 215 -7.82 -2.63 21.80
N HIS A 216 -9.15 -2.77 21.82
CA HIS A 216 -9.86 -3.80 21.07
C HIS A 216 -10.50 -3.20 19.83
N PHE A 217 -10.11 -3.68 18.66
CA PHE A 217 -10.61 -3.25 17.36
C PHE A 217 -11.69 -4.23 16.83
N PRO A 218 -12.66 -3.73 16.06
CA PRO A 218 -12.77 -2.35 15.57
C PRO A 218 -13.41 -1.36 16.57
N SER A 219 -13.99 -1.83 17.68
CA SER A 219 -14.75 -1.00 18.64
C SER A 219 -13.99 0.24 19.13
N PHE A 220 -12.67 0.15 19.27
CA PHE A 220 -11.82 1.27 19.66
C PHE A 220 -11.96 2.48 18.72
N LEU A 221 -12.18 2.28 17.41
CA LEU A 221 -12.34 3.41 16.48
C LEU A 221 -13.64 4.20 16.71
N ASP A 222 -14.67 3.53 17.23
CA ASP A 222 -15.98 4.13 17.45
C ASP A 222 -16.05 4.83 18.82
N THR A 223 -15.46 4.22 19.84
CA THR A 223 -15.60 4.67 21.24
C THR A 223 -14.35 5.34 21.78
N PHE A 224 -13.19 5.16 21.14
CA PHE A 224 -11.87 5.43 21.70
C PHE A 224 -11.66 4.79 23.09
N SER A 225 -12.40 3.71 23.38
CA SER A 225 -12.36 3.04 24.68
C SER A 225 -11.29 1.95 24.68
N GLY A 226 -10.35 2.04 25.61
CA GLY A 226 -9.32 1.05 25.84
C GLY A 226 -8.76 1.23 27.25
N THR A 227 -7.90 0.31 27.67
CA THR A 227 -7.18 0.46 28.94
C THR A 227 -5.88 1.18 28.65
N SER A 228 -5.77 2.43 29.11
CA SER A 228 -4.52 3.18 29.03
C SER A 228 -3.91 3.30 30.43
N LEU A 229 -2.65 2.93 30.55
CA LEU A 229 -1.86 3.01 31.75
C LEU A 229 -0.66 3.92 31.49
N HIS A 230 -0.48 4.94 32.33
CA HIS A 230 0.73 5.76 32.34
C HIS A 230 1.50 5.48 33.62
N LEU A 231 2.74 5.00 33.47
CA LEU A 231 3.64 4.67 34.55
C LEU A 231 4.78 5.67 34.57
N LYS A 232 4.92 6.39 35.69
CA LYS A 232 6.12 7.18 35.99
C LYS A 232 7.09 6.34 36.79
N LEU A 233 8.26 6.10 36.23
CA LEU A 233 9.31 5.31 36.87
C LEU A 233 10.05 6.19 37.89
N LYS A 234 10.04 5.77 39.15
CA LYS A 234 10.76 6.47 40.23
C LYS A 234 12.29 6.36 40.09
N GLN A 235 12.76 5.36 39.36
CA GLN A 235 14.17 5.08 39.10
C GLN A 235 14.31 4.53 37.68
N ALA A 236 15.50 4.67 37.08
CA ALA A 236 15.76 4.14 35.74
C ALA A 236 15.52 2.63 35.70
N ALA A 237 14.77 2.16 34.70
CA ALA A 237 14.52 0.74 34.49
C ALA A 237 15.82 0.02 34.11
N LYS A 238 16.12 -1.11 34.77
CA LYS A 238 17.20 -2.01 34.35
C LYS A 238 16.63 -3.09 33.44
N ASN A 239 17.35 -3.46 32.38
CA ASN A 239 16.93 -4.59 31.55
C ASN A 239 17.14 -5.88 32.37
N PRO A 240 16.10 -6.68 32.66
CA PRO A 240 16.25 -7.92 33.41
C PRO A 240 17.08 -8.98 32.66
N HIS A 241 17.31 -8.78 31.36
CA HIS A 241 18.11 -9.66 30.51
C HIS A 241 19.48 -9.09 30.14
N SER A 242 19.88 -7.93 30.68
CA SER A 242 21.28 -7.52 30.53
C SER A 242 22.13 -8.52 31.31
N LYS A 243 23.03 -9.21 30.60
CA LYS A 243 24.03 -10.04 31.27
C LYS A 243 24.83 -9.10 32.16
N VAL A 244 24.79 -9.35 33.46
CA VAL A 244 25.72 -8.74 34.41
C VAL A 244 27.10 -9.31 34.05
N THR A 245 27.83 -8.57 33.22
CA THR A 245 29.27 -8.72 33.04
C THR A 245 29.98 -7.79 33.99
#